data_AF-A0A0F6MPA6-F1
#
_entry.id   AF-A0A0F6MPA6-F1
#
_cell.length_a   1.000
_cell.length_b   1.000
_cell.length_c   1.000
_cell.angle_alpha   90.00
_cell.angle_beta   90.00
_cell.angle_gamma   90.00
#
_symmetry.space_group_name_H-M   'P 1'
#
loop_
_entity.id
_entity.type
_entity.pdbx_description
1 polymer ?
#
loop_
_entity_poly.entity_id
_entity_poly.type
_entity_poly.pdbx_seq_one_letter_code
_entity_poly.pdbx_strand_id
1 'polypeptide(L)'
;MIKMVKHIFFCAAFLLCAAFVFAADDNKVEDIPAIRVYDAKDVLVCELTEDVDIKAFNDLLLESVEVSVDDAAFVPAPTNAEIAYRYEIFKDSSNSISLLIYANSQIAYIPNTPKSDDMPDVFAWVLFGEAYNILSRPALLKKELIRYQNRYNNIFVYDAKGFLVSAASIPSALEMFGKIMDIYSGDIYENRFSGSVLPEKSVHKGRQLLYRYTVWSFNNETIRIYIYGDTDKAVLTKSFPDWAECTLSKEGYELFKNPKQLIKRLEKAVIE
;
A
#
# COMPACT_ATOMS: atom_id res chain seq x y z
N MET A 1 -21.57 -21.16 -7.66
CA MET A 1 -20.19 -21.19 -7.12
C MET A 1 -19.10 -20.74 -8.10
N ILE A 2 -19.46 -20.04 -9.19
CA ILE A 2 -18.52 -19.29 -10.08
C ILE A 2 -18.77 -17.77 -9.96
N LYS A 3 -19.39 -17.32 -8.86
CA LYS A 3 -19.66 -15.90 -8.59
C LYS A 3 -18.58 -15.24 -7.72
N MET A 4 -18.02 -15.94 -6.73
CA MET A 4 -16.98 -15.39 -5.84
C MET A 4 -15.66 -15.04 -6.55
N VAL A 5 -15.32 -15.70 -7.67
CA VAL A 5 -14.01 -15.54 -8.33
C VAL A 5 -13.94 -14.28 -9.21
N LYS A 6 -15.04 -13.55 -9.40
CA LYS A 6 -15.05 -12.27 -10.12
C LYS A 6 -15.17 -11.02 -9.22
N HIS A 7 -15.38 -11.18 -7.91
CA HIS A 7 -15.90 -10.11 -7.04
C HIS A 7 -14.85 -9.41 -6.15
N ILE A 8 -13.55 -9.65 -6.35
CA ILE A 8 -12.47 -9.08 -5.48
C ILE A 8 -11.39 -8.33 -6.27
N PHE A 9 -11.41 -8.41 -7.60
CA PHE A 9 -10.56 -7.59 -8.48
C PHE A 9 -10.86 -6.07 -8.39
N PHE A 10 -11.72 -5.64 -7.46
CA PHE A 10 -12.29 -4.30 -7.42
C PHE A 10 -11.79 -3.41 -6.25
N CYS A 11 -11.50 -3.87 -5.04
CA CYS A 11 -11.27 -2.87 -3.97
C CYS A 11 -9.91 -2.14 -4.01
N ALA A 12 -8.85 -2.79 -4.50
CA ALA A 12 -7.54 -2.15 -4.69
C ALA A 12 -7.32 -1.74 -6.16
N ALA A 13 -7.68 -2.65 -7.08
CA ALA A 13 -7.56 -2.43 -8.50
C ALA A 13 -8.75 -1.67 -9.12
N PHE A 14 -9.93 -1.50 -8.51
CA PHE A 14 -11.04 -0.68 -9.05
C PHE A 14 -11.19 0.69 -8.36
N LEU A 15 -10.58 0.96 -7.19
CA LEU A 15 -10.29 2.36 -6.84
C LEU A 15 -9.25 2.98 -7.79
N LEU A 16 -8.41 2.14 -8.41
CA LEU A 16 -7.48 2.52 -9.47
C LEU A 16 -8.01 2.29 -10.90
N CYS A 17 -8.83 1.27 -11.17
CA CYS A 17 -9.39 0.97 -12.50
C CYS A 17 -10.81 1.47 -12.72
N ALA A 18 -11.60 1.87 -11.72
CA ALA A 18 -12.81 2.68 -11.96
C ALA A 18 -12.44 4.09 -12.45
N ALA A 19 -11.23 4.55 -12.12
CA ALA A 19 -10.61 5.68 -12.80
C ALA A 19 -10.15 5.36 -14.23
N PHE A 20 -10.19 4.11 -14.71
CA PHE A 20 -9.74 3.74 -16.08
C PHE A 20 -10.76 2.95 -16.93
N VAL A 21 -11.91 2.49 -16.42
CA VAL A 21 -12.87 1.71 -17.21
C VAL A 21 -14.29 2.23 -17.02
N PHE A 22 -14.65 3.33 -17.69
CA PHE A 22 -16.01 3.57 -18.21
C PHE A 22 -15.94 4.55 -19.40
N ALA A 23 -16.45 4.06 -20.54
CA ALA A 23 -16.76 4.71 -21.82
C ALA A 23 -15.72 5.66 -22.44
N ALA A 24 -15.03 5.17 -23.48
CA ALA A 24 -14.55 6.02 -24.55
C ALA A 24 -15.74 6.76 -25.17
N ASP A 25 -15.80 8.08 -24.95
CA ASP A 25 -16.65 8.97 -25.72
C ASP A 25 -15.69 10.00 -26.36
N ASP A 26 -15.36 9.74 -27.63
CA ASP A 26 -14.25 10.32 -28.40
C ASP A 26 -14.40 11.84 -28.72
N ASN A 27 -15.12 12.62 -27.91
CA ASN A 27 -15.50 14.00 -28.27
C ASN A 27 -15.55 14.99 -27.10
N LYS A 28 -14.57 14.98 -26.19
CA LYS A 28 -14.36 16.10 -25.27
C LYS A 28 -12.89 16.49 -25.22
N VAL A 29 -12.67 17.81 -25.20
CA VAL A 29 -11.39 18.51 -25.06
C VAL A 29 -10.47 17.76 -24.09
N GLU A 30 -9.21 17.54 -24.49
CA GLU A 30 -8.19 16.79 -23.74
C GLU A 30 -8.02 17.34 -22.31
N ASP A 31 -8.75 16.78 -21.35
CA ASP A 31 -8.60 17.10 -19.94
C ASP A 31 -7.51 16.20 -19.33
N ILE A 32 -6.47 16.84 -18.80
CA ILE A 32 -5.27 16.16 -18.28
C ILE A 32 -5.57 15.64 -16.86
N PRO A 33 -5.32 14.34 -16.59
CA PRO A 33 -5.40 13.79 -15.23
C PRO A 33 -4.58 14.63 -14.24
N ALA A 34 -5.13 14.85 -13.05
CA ALA A 34 -4.46 15.67 -12.05
C ALA A 34 -4.84 15.27 -10.62
N ILE A 35 -3.94 15.48 -9.68
CA ILE A 35 -4.24 15.40 -8.24
C ILE A 35 -4.04 16.79 -7.65
N ARG A 36 -5.11 17.36 -7.09
CA ARG A 36 -5.10 18.67 -6.45
C ARG A 36 -5.27 18.52 -4.96
N VAL A 37 -4.43 19.19 -4.18
CA VAL A 37 -4.46 19.09 -2.71
C VAL A 37 -4.84 20.45 -2.15
N TYR A 38 -5.91 20.46 -1.35
CA TYR A 38 -6.43 21.63 -0.67
C TYR A 38 -6.21 21.50 0.84
N ASP A 39 -5.86 22.59 1.50
CA ASP A 39 -5.78 22.63 2.96
C ASP A 39 -7.17 22.79 3.61
N ALA A 40 -7.21 22.86 4.95
CA ALA A 40 -8.44 23.05 5.72
C ALA A 40 -9.20 24.36 5.41
N LYS A 41 -8.56 25.33 4.75
CA LYS A 41 -9.17 26.61 4.32
C LYS A 41 -9.57 26.60 2.85
N ASP A 42 -9.56 25.42 2.21
CA ASP A 42 -9.88 25.23 0.80
C ASP A 42 -8.87 25.89 -0.16
N VAL A 43 -7.65 26.13 0.29
CA VAL A 43 -6.58 26.70 -0.54
C VAL A 43 -5.81 25.59 -1.22
N LEU A 44 -5.65 25.67 -2.55
CA LEU A 44 -4.78 24.76 -3.30
C LEU A 44 -3.32 24.92 -2.84
N VAL A 45 -2.76 23.86 -2.26
CA VAL A 45 -1.39 23.83 -1.71
C VAL A 45 -0.43 22.93 -2.49
N CYS A 46 -0.95 22.02 -3.33
CA CYS A 46 -0.15 21.17 -4.20
C CYS A 46 -0.98 20.70 -5.41
N GLU A 47 -0.32 20.54 -6.55
CA GLU A 47 -0.92 19.95 -7.76
C GLU A 47 0.09 18.99 -8.42
N LEU A 48 -0.37 17.79 -8.77
CA LEU A 48 0.39 16.80 -9.53
C LEU A 48 -0.31 16.61 -10.88
N THR A 49 0.38 16.91 -11.97
CA THR A 49 -0.13 16.78 -13.35
C THR A 49 0.67 15.80 -14.20
N GLU A 50 1.85 15.40 -13.74
CA GLU A 50 2.71 14.46 -14.45
C GLU A 50 2.25 13.02 -14.20
N ASP A 51 2.11 12.23 -15.27
CA ASP A 51 1.65 10.82 -15.20
C ASP A 51 2.49 9.99 -14.22
N VAL A 52 3.81 10.24 -14.16
CA VAL A 52 4.73 9.56 -13.24
C VAL A 52 4.45 9.91 -11.77
N ASP A 53 4.07 11.15 -11.47
CA ASP A 53 3.75 11.59 -10.11
C ASP A 53 2.37 11.06 -9.69
N ILE A 54 1.41 11.03 -10.62
CA ILE A 54 0.07 10.47 -10.40
C ILE A 54 0.14 8.96 -10.15
N LYS A 55 0.88 8.21 -10.96
CA LYS A 55 1.13 6.78 -10.72
C LYS A 55 1.79 6.55 -9.35
N ALA A 56 2.83 7.32 -9.03
CA ALA A 56 3.52 7.20 -7.74
C ALA A 56 2.59 7.47 -6.55
N PHE A 57 1.71 8.47 -6.64
CA PHE A 57 0.70 8.74 -5.62
C PHE A 57 -0.29 7.57 -5.47
N ASN A 58 -0.74 7.03 -6.60
CA ASN A 58 -1.63 5.88 -6.63
C ASN A 58 -0.99 4.63 -6.00
N ASP A 59 0.30 4.42 -6.23
CA ASP A 59 1.07 3.33 -5.60
C ASP A 59 1.16 3.50 -4.08
N LEU A 60 1.38 4.73 -3.58
CA LEU A 60 1.37 5.04 -2.15
C LEU A 60 0.00 4.70 -1.53
N LEU A 61 -1.09 5.11 -2.17
CA LEU A 61 -2.44 4.80 -1.69
C LEU A 61 -2.72 3.30 -1.70
N LEU A 62 -2.31 2.61 -2.76
CA LEU A 62 -2.46 1.17 -2.89
C LEU A 62 -1.74 0.43 -1.74
N GLU A 63 -0.46 0.73 -1.52
CA GLU A 63 0.29 0.15 -0.39
C GLU A 63 -0.41 0.44 0.94
N SER A 64 -0.94 1.65 1.12
CA SER A 64 -1.65 2.01 2.35
C SER A 64 -2.92 1.20 2.58
N VAL A 65 -3.72 0.97 1.55
CA VAL A 65 -4.94 0.16 1.64
C VAL A 65 -4.58 -1.29 1.92
N GLU A 66 -3.60 -1.84 1.20
CA GLU A 66 -3.13 -3.21 1.38
C GLU A 66 -2.61 -3.48 2.80
N VAL A 67 -1.87 -2.53 3.39
CA VAL A 67 -1.42 -2.64 4.78
C VAL A 67 -2.60 -2.57 5.75
N SER A 68 -3.59 -1.72 5.47
CA SER A 68 -4.78 -1.62 6.33
C SER A 68 -5.61 -2.90 6.33
N VAL A 69 -5.60 -3.65 5.22
CA VAL A 69 -6.18 -4.97 5.15
C VAL A 69 -5.42 -5.92 6.06
N ASP A 70 -4.10 -6.00 5.90
CA ASP A 70 -3.27 -6.88 6.71
C ASP A 70 -3.44 -6.59 8.22
N ASP A 71 -3.63 -5.32 8.57
CA ASP A 71 -3.84 -4.83 9.93
C ASP A 71 -5.30 -4.93 10.43
N ALA A 72 -6.26 -5.25 9.55
CA ALA A 72 -7.70 -5.10 9.82
C ALA A 72 -8.06 -3.70 10.37
N ALA A 73 -7.51 -2.66 9.75
CA ALA A 73 -7.54 -1.28 10.20
C ALA A 73 -8.54 -0.39 9.44
N PHE A 74 -9.59 -0.98 8.88
CA PHE A 74 -10.73 -0.22 8.37
C PHE A 74 -11.58 0.29 9.52
N VAL A 75 -12.02 1.54 9.42
CA VAL A 75 -12.71 2.24 10.49
C VAL A 75 -13.89 3.04 9.94
N PRO A 76 -14.89 3.39 10.78
CA PRO A 76 -15.89 4.37 10.40
C PRO A 76 -15.27 5.75 10.12
N ALA A 77 -15.95 6.56 9.31
CA ALA A 77 -15.57 7.95 9.10
C ALA A 77 -15.65 8.74 10.43
N PRO A 78 -14.62 9.52 10.79
CA PRO A 78 -14.66 10.36 11.97
C PRO A 78 -15.80 11.40 11.90
N THR A 79 -16.58 11.55 12.97
CA THR A 79 -17.69 12.52 13.02
C THR A 79 -17.27 13.92 13.46
N ASN A 80 -16.18 14.05 14.22
CA ASN A 80 -15.71 15.31 14.82
C ASN A 80 -14.20 15.54 14.62
N ALA A 81 -13.61 15.00 13.55
CA ALA A 81 -12.18 15.19 13.29
C ALA A 81 -11.93 16.30 12.27
N GLU A 82 -10.88 17.08 12.51
CA GLU A 82 -10.43 18.12 11.59
C GLU A 82 -9.75 17.49 10.37
N ILE A 83 -10.19 17.90 9.18
CA ILE A 83 -9.56 17.53 7.91
C ILE A 83 -8.30 18.38 7.77
N ALA A 84 -7.13 17.73 7.70
CA ALA A 84 -5.87 18.41 7.40
C ALA A 84 -5.81 18.80 5.94
N TYR A 85 -6.11 17.85 5.05
CA TYR A 85 -6.02 18.02 3.60
C TYR A 85 -7.11 17.26 2.88
N ARG A 86 -7.62 17.86 1.80
CA ARG A 86 -8.50 17.23 0.82
C ARG A 86 -7.74 17.07 -0.49
N TYR A 87 -7.62 15.83 -0.93
CA TYR A 87 -7.06 15.45 -2.21
C TYR A 87 -8.21 15.23 -3.19
N GLU A 88 -8.22 15.95 -4.30
CA GLU A 88 -9.13 15.75 -5.42
C GLU A 88 -8.35 15.05 -6.54
N ILE A 89 -8.73 13.81 -6.83
CA ILE A 89 -8.08 12.94 -7.81
C ILE A 89 -8.94 12.95 -9.07
N PHE A 90 -8.49 13.71 -10.08
CA PHE A 90 -9.16 13.88 -11.36
C PHE A 90 -8.61 12.89 -12.39
N LYS A 91 -9.51 12.16 -13.04
CA LYS A 91 -9.19 11.46 -14.29
C LYS A 91 -9.35 12.41 -15.48
N ASP A 92 -10.42 13.18 -15.47
CA ASP A 92 -10.83 14.19 -16.45
C ASP A 92 -11.47 15.39 -15.70
N SER A 93 -11.87 16.45 -16.40
CA SER A 93 -12.46 17.64 -15.77
C SER A 93 -13.81 17.41 -15.08
N SER A 94 -14.45 16.27 -15.34
CA SER A 94 -15.86 16.04 -15.01
C SER A 94 -16.04 15.22 -13.74
N ASN A 95 -15.10 14.35 -13.39
CA ASN A 95 -15.22 13.46 -12.23
C ASN A 95 -13.94 13.43 -11.38
N SER A 96 -14.07 13.75 -10.10
CA SER A 96 -13.03 13.53 -9.09
C SER A 96 -13.44 12.53 -8.03
N ILE A 97 -12.46 11.77 -7.54
CA ILE A 97 -12.54 11.07 -6.25
C ILE A 97 -11.92 11.99 -5.20
N SER A 98 -12.64 12.22 -4.10
CA SER A 98 -12.11 12.98 -2.98
C SER A 98 -11.47 12.01 -1.99
N LEU A 99 -10.28 12.35 -1.49
CA LEU A 99 -9.62 11.66 -0.40
C LEU A 99 -9.34 12.68 0.71
N LEU A 100 -9.86 12.41 1.90
CA LEU A 100 -9.73 13.26 3.08
C LEU A 100 -8.70 12.67 4.03
N ILE A 101 -7.74 13.49 4.44
CA ILE A 101 -6.72 13.15 5.44
C ILE A 101 -7.01 13.93 6.71
N TYR A 102 -7.19 13.22 7.83
CA TYR A 102 -7.55 13.85 9.11
C TYR A 102 -6.32 14.18 9.96
N ALA A 103 -6.29 15.39 10.55
CA ALA A 103 -5.12 15.99 11.22
C ALA A 103 -4.64 15.27 12.50
N ASN A 104 -5.49 14.43 13.11
CA ASN A 104 -5.27 13.89 14.46
C ASN A 104 -5.55 12.39 14.61
N SER A 105 -5.92 11.69 13.54
CA SER A 105 -6.34 10.28 13.62
C SER A 105 -5.57 9.34 12.71
N GLN A 106 -4.65 9.84 11.88
CA GLN A 106 -3.99 9.06 10.82
C GLN A 106 -5.02 8.35 9.91
N ILE A 107 -6.24 8.88 9.80
CA ILE A 107 -7.29 8.27 8.99
C ILE A 107 -7.32 8.91 7.61
N ALA A 108 -7.39 8.07 6.59
CA ALA A 108 -7.80 8.42 5.24
C ALA A 108 -9.27 8.02 5.04
N TYR A 109 -10.01 8.81 4.28
CA TYR A 109 -11.42 8.57 3.98
C TYR A 109 -11.78 9.01 2.57
N ILE A 110 -12.49 8.15 1.83
CA ILE A 110 -13.08 8.48 0.53
C ILE A 110 -14.60 8.65 0.73
N PRO A 111 -15.13 9.90 0.74
CA PRO A 111 -16.56 10.15 0.96
C PRO A 111 -17.44 9.82 -0.23
N ASN A 112 -16.88 9.82 -1.44
CA ASN A 112 -17.60 9.60 -2.69
C ASN A 112 -17.19 8.28 -3.34
N THR A 113 -17.17 7.20 -2.56
CA THR A 113 -16.97 5.85 -3.14
C THR A 113 -18.05 5.54 -4.16
N PRO A 114 -17.70 5.00 -5.34
CA PRO A 114 -18.68 4.52 -6.30
C PRO A 114 -19.63 3.53 -5.61
N LYS A 115 -20.94 3.77 -5.73
CA LYS A 115 -21.95 2.86 -5.19
C LYS A 115 -21.95 1.56 -5.99
N SER A 116 -21.52 0.48 -5.38
CA SER A 116 -21.71 -0.88 -5.86
C SER A 116 -22.04 -1.79 -4.68
N ASP A 117 -22.72 -2.90 -4.95
CA ASP A 117 -23.16 -3.87 -3.92
C ASP A 117 -21.98 -4.45 -3.10
N ASP A 118 -20.75 -4.33 -3.61
CA ASP A 118 -19.53 -4.87 -3.01
C ASP A 118 -18.65 -3.81 -2.32
N MET A 119 -19.04 -2.52 -2.36
CA MET A 119 -18.29 -1.44 -1.71
C MET A 119 -18.96 -1.04 -0.40
N PRO A 120 -18.18 -0.80 0.68
CA PRO A 120 -18.76 -0.28 1.90
C PRO A 120 -19.27 1.15 1.67
N ASP A 121 -20.39 1.48 2.30
CA ASP A 121 -20.96 2.83 2.30
C ASP A 121 -19.96 3.89 2.79
N VAL A 122 -19.00 3.46 3.63
CA VAL A 122 -17.91 4.28 4.15
C VAL A 122 -16.61 3.53 3.94
N PHE A 123 -15.69 4.11 3.16
CA PHE A 123 -14.36 3.57 2.95
C PHE A 123 -13.32 4.47 3.63
N ALA A 124 -13.06 4.19 4.91
CA ALA A 124 -12.05 4.86 5.71
C ALA A 124 -11.11 3.84 6.38
N TRP A 125 -9.84 4.18 6.48
CA TRP A 125 -8.81 3.30 7.02
C TRP A 125 -7.71 4.08 7.74
N VAL A 126 -7.02 3.41 8.66
CA VAL A 126 -5.85 3.97 9.34
C VAL A 126 -4.63 3.85 8.42
N LEU A 127 -4.05 4.98 8.07
CA LEU A 127 -2.79 5.08 7.33
C LEU A 127 -1.65 4.57 8.21
N PHE A 128 -0.75 3.76 7.64
CA PHE A 128 0.52 3.46 8.30
C PHE A 128 1.39 4.73 8.39
N GLY A 129 2.33 4.78 9.35
CA GLY A 129 3.02 6.01 9.74
C GLY A 129 3.63 6.81 8.60
N GLU A 130 4.33 6.15 7.66
CA GLU A 130 4.96 6.82 6.53
C GLU A 130 3.94 7.34 5.51
N ALA A 131 2.85 6.61 5.23
CA ALA A 131 1.81 7.09 4.33
C ALA A 131 1.13 8.34 4.89
N TYR A 132 0.81 8.33 6.19
CA TYR A 132 0.30 9.53 6.87
C TYR A 132 1.30 10.68 6.77
N ASN A 133 2.58 10.44 7.08
CA ASN A 133 3.63 11.45 7.04
C ASN A 133 3.81 12.11 5.66
N ILE A 134 3.58 11.38 4.57
CA ILE A 134 3.60 11.95 3.21
C ILE A 134 2.32 12.75 2.94
N LEU A 135 1.16 12.13 3.16
CA LEU A 135 -0.15 12.70 2.86
C LEU A 135 -0.51 13.89 3.77
N SER A 136 0.17 14.04 4.91
CA SER A 136 0.01 15.18 5.80
C SER A 136 1.03 16.30 5.53
N ARG A 137 1.85 16.21 4.46
CA ARG A 137 2.84 17.24 4.09
C ARG A 137 2.85 17.52 2.58
N PRO A 138 1.78 18.14 2.02
CA PRO A 138 1.67 18.36 0.57
C PRO A 138 2.85 19.11 -0.05
N ALA A 139 3.48 20.03 0.70
CA ALA A 139 4.67 20.76 0.25
C ALA A 139 5.88 19.85 -0.09
N LEU A 140 5.94 18.63 0.45
CA LEU A 140 7.00 17.65 0.20
C LEU A 140 6.52 16.50 -0.68
N LEU A 141 5.23 16.45 -1.07
CA LEU A 141 4.60 15.31 -1.70
C LEU A 141 5.38 14.82 -2.93
N LYS A 142 5.64 15.70 -3.90
CA LYS A 142 6.37 15.35 -5.13
C LYS A 142 7.76 14.78 -4.84
N LYS A 143 8.47 15.32 -3.84
CA LYS A 143 9.80 14.83 -3.44
C LYS A 143 9.72 13.42 -2.85
N GLU A 144 8.76 13.18 -1.96
CA GLU A 144 8.60 11.89 -1.29
C GLU A 144 8.11 10.79 -2.25
N LEU A 145 7.30 11.15 -3.25
CA LEU A 145 6.77 10.23 -4.26
C LEU A 145 7.84 9.68 -5.21
N ILE A 146 9.02 10.30 -5.34
CA ILE A 146 10.12 9.83 -6.21
C ILE A 146 10.44 8.35 -5.98
N ARG A 147 10.33 7.86 -4.74
CA ARG A 147 10.62 6.46 -4.40
C ARG A 147 9.65 5.46 -5.02
N TYR A 148 8.42 5.88 -5.36
CA TYR A 148 7.43 5.00 -6.01
C TYR A 148 7.58 4.99 -7.54
N GLN A 149 8.29 5.95 -8.14
CA GLN A 149 8.45 6.06 -9.60
C GLN A 149 9.24 4.88 -10.22
N ASN A 150 10.14 4.25 -9.46
CA ASN A 150 10.91 3.05 -9.86
C ASN A 150 10.68 1.86 -8.91
N ARG A 151 9.46 1.76 -8.37
CA ARG A 151 9.13 0.86 -7.26
C ARG A 151 9.47 -0.63 -7.48
N TYR A 152 9.45 -1.13 -8.72
CA TYR A 152 9.76 -2.53 -9.03
C TYR A 152 11.20 -2.94 -8.69
N ASN A 153 12.10 -1.97 -8.62
CA ASN A 153 13.48 -2.18 -8.19
C ASN A 153 13.66 -1.81 -6.72
N ASN A 154 12.64 -1.35 -6.01
CA ASN A 154 12.81 -0.88 -4.65
C ASN A 154 12.34 -1.91 -3.64
N ILE A 155 13.12 -2.07 -2.58
CA ILE A 155 12.67 -2.68 -1.33
C ILE A 155 12.55 -1.59 -0.28
N PHE A 156 11.42 -1.55 0.41
CA PHE A 156 11.17 -0.67 1.54
C PHE A 156 11.05 -1.49 2.82
N VAL A 157 11.62 -0.97 3.90
CA VAL A 157 11.52 -1.58 5.22
C VAL A 157 10.97 -0.55 6.19
N TYR A 158 9.89 -0.91 6.83
CA TYR A 158 9.18 -0.09 7.79
C TYR A 158 9.26 -0.70 9.18
N ASP A 159 9.31 0.14 10.22
CA ASP A 159 9.18 -0.33 11.60
C ASP A 159 7.72 -0.70 11.96
N ALA A 160 7.52 -1.13 13.20
CA ALA A 160 6.21 -1.48 13.76
C ALA A 160 5.17 -0.34 13.72
N LYS A 161 5.62 0.92 13.64
CA LYS A 161 4.75 2.11 13.52
C LYS A 161 4.49 2.49 12.06
N GLY A 162 5.09 1.76 11.12
CA GLY A 162 5.00 2.01 9.70
C GLY A 162 5.91 3.14 9.21
N PHE A 163 6.94 3.55 9.95
CA PHE A 163 7.90 4.54 9.44
C PHE A 163 9.06 3.87 8.69
N LEU A 164 9.50 4.49 7.61
CA LEU A 164 10.58 3.96 6.79
C LEU A 164 11.90 3.95 7.59
N VAL A 165 12.47 2.77 7.80
CA VAL A 165 13.77 2.60 8.49
C VAL A 165 14.91 2.25 7.54
N SER A 166 14.59 1.69 6.37
CA SER A 166 15.57 1.37 5.36
C SER A 166 14.93 1.23 3.99
N ALA A 167 15.68 1.55 2.95
CA ALA A 167 15.26 1.40 1.57
C ALA A 167 16.49 1.15 0.69
N ALA A 168 16.33 0.37 -0.37
CA ALA A 168 17.35 0.18 -1.38
C ALA A 168 16.74 -0.02 -2.76
N SER A 169 17.47 0.43 -3.78
CA SER A 169 17.18 0.13 -5.18
C SER A 169 18.04 -1.06 -5.60
N ILE A 170 17.39 -2.19 -5.80
CA ILE A 170 17.95 -3.50 -6.09
C ILE A 170 17.31 -3.97 -7.41
N PRO A 171 18.07 -4.03 -8.51
CA PRO A 171 17.59 -4.63 -9.75
C PRO A 171 17.03 -6.03 -9.48
N SER A 172 15.85 -6.32 -10.02
CA SER A 172 15.15 -7.59 -9.76
C SER A 172 14.90 -7.85 -8.26
N ALA A 173 14.57 -6.81 -7.48
CA ALA A 173 14.31 -6.89 -6.04
C ALA A 173 13.40 -8.08 -5.67
N LEU A 174 12.33 -8.29 -6.45
CA LEU A 174 11.40 -9.40 -6.26
C LEU A 174 12.08 -10.78 -6.36
N GLU A 175 12.91 -10.99 -7.39
CA GLU A 175 13.59 -12.26 -7.62
C GLU A 175 14.61 -12.53 -6.51
N MET A 176 15.41 -11.51 -6.16
CA MET A 176 16.43 -11.63 -5.11
C MET A 176 15.80 -11.88 -3.75
N PHE A 177 14.70 -11.20 -3.46
CA PHE A 177 13.94 -11.43 -2.24
C PHE A 177 13.34 -12.84 -2.19
N GLY A 178 12.81 -13.34 -3.31
CA GLY A 178 12.35 -14.72 -3.46
C GLY A 178 13.46 -15.75 -3.17
N LYS A 179 14.65 -15.58 -3.76
CA LYS A 179 15.81 -16.45 -3.50
C LYS A 179 16.21 -16.48 -2.02
N ILE A 180 16.24 -15.33 -1.35
CA ILE A 180 16.53 -15.26 0.09
C ILE A 180 15.45 -16.00 0.88
N MET A 181 14.18 -15.83 0.53
CA MET A 181 13.09 -16.56 1.17
C MET A 181 13.21 -18.07 0.99
N ASP A 182 13.51 -18.56 -0.21
CA ASP A 182 13.69 -19.99 -0.48
C ASP A 182 14.84 -20.62 0.34
N ILE A 183 15.87 -19.85 0.68
CA ILE A 183 17.00 -20.30 1.50
C ILE A 183 16.60 -20.38 2.99
N TYR A 184 15.85 -19.39 3.48
CA TYR A 184 15.69 -19.18 4.92
C TYR A 184 14.31 -19.52 5.48
N SER A 185 13.30 -19.69 4.64
CA SER A 185 11.95 -20.02 5.08
C SER A 185 11.62 -21.49 4.87
N GLY A 186 10.89 -22.07 5.83
CA GLY A 186 10.23 -23.36 5.65
C GLY A 186 9.10 -23.26 4.61
N ASP A 187 8.40 -24.38 4.37
CA ASP A 187 7.40 -24.46 3.30
C ASP A 187 6.27 -23.42 3.46
N ILE A 188 6.23 -22.48 2.52
CA ILE A 188 5.22 -21.41 2.43
C ILE A 188 3.92 -21.93 1.81
N TYR A 189 3.99 -22.99 0.99
CA TYR A 189 2.87 -23.45 0.18
C TYR A 189 1.80 -24.20 0.98
N GLU A 190 2.19 -24.84 2.08
CA GLU A 190 1.27 -25.60 2.94
C GLU A 190 0.38 -24.72 3.83
N ASN A 191 0.73 -23.44 4.02
CA ASN A 191 0.09 -22.53 4.99
C ASN A 191 -0.53 -21.30 4.32
N ARG A 192 -1.25 -21.49 3.22
CA ARG A 192 -1.94 -20.41 2.50
C ARG A 192 -3.35 -20.18 3.03
N PHE A 193 -3.69 -18.91 3.19
CA PHE A 193 -4.99 -18.45 3.65
C PHE A 193 -5.52 -17.38 2.69
N SER A 194 -6.84 -17.34 2.52
CA SER A 194 -7.52 -16.28 1.77
C SER A 194 -8.53 -15.61 2.69
N GLY A 195 -8.50 -14.27 2.75
CA GLY A 195 -9.29 -13.47 3.67
C GLY A 195 -10.50 -12.77 3.03
N SER A 196 -11.17 -11.94 3.84
CA SER A 196 -12.09 -10.91 3.36
C SER A 196 -11.31 -9.66 2.98
N VAL A 197 -11.89 -8.86 2.08
CA VAL A 197 -11.42 -7.51 1.71
C VAL A 197 -11.44 -6.56 2.91
N LEU A 198 -12.45 -6.72 3.76
CA LEU A 198 -12.60 -6.01 5.03
C LEU A 198 -12.44 -7.05 6.15
N PRO A 199 -11.20 -7.47 6.45
CA PRO A 199 -10.98 -8.51 7.43
C PRO A 199 -11.34 -8.01 8.83
N GLU A 200 -12.02 -8.85 9.60
CA GLU A 200 -12.33 -8.56 11.01
C GLU A 200 -11.10 -8.71 11.93
N LYS A 201 -10.04 -9.38 11.44
CA LYS A 201 -8.87 -9.75 12.22
C LYS A 201 -7.59 -9.54 11.42
N SER A 202 -6.61 -8.93 12.08
CA SER A 202 -5.27 -8.73 11.54
C SER A 202 -4.53 -10.06 11.31
N VAL A 203 -3.71 -10.09 10.26
CA VAL A 203 -2.77 -11.18 9.98
C VAL A 203 -1.71 -11.34 11.07
N HIS A 204 -1.48 -10.31 11.89
CA HIS A 204 -0.51 -10.33 12.98
C HIS A 204 -0.95 -11.18 14.16
N LYS A 205 -2.26 -11.42 14.33
CA LYS A 205 -2.83 -12.24 15.42
C LYS A 205 -2.31 -11.84 16.82
N GLY A 206 -2.06 -10.55 17.05
CA GLY A 206 -1.57 -9.99 18.31
C GLY A 206 -0.05 -10.11 18.55
N ARG A 207 0.72 -10.62 17.59
CA ARG A 207 2.19 -10.68 17.66
C ARG A 207 2.80 -9.30 17.60
N GLN A 208 3.96 -9.14 18.24
CA GLN A 208 4.69 -7.88 18.23
C GLN A 208 5.43 -7.71 16.90
N LEU A 209 4.86 -6.94 15.97
CA LEU A 209 5.54 -6.58 14.72
C LEU A 209 6.84 -5.83 15.03
N LEU A 210 7.93 -6.22 14.36
CA LEU A 210 9.19 -5.49 14.35
C LEU A 210 9.35 -4.70 13.06
N TYR A 211 9.25 -5.40 11.93
CA TYR A 211 9.51 -4.84 10.62
C TYR A 211 8.54 -5.39 9.57
N ARG A 212 8.10 -4.50 8.67
CA ARG A 212 7.46 -4.84 7.41
C ARG A 212 8.45 -4.59 6.27
N TYR A 213 8.71 -5.61 5.48
CA TYR A 213 9.41 -5.50 4.20
C TYR A 213 8.37 -5.41 3.09
N THR A 214 8.58 -4.50 2.14
CA THR A 214 7.67 -4.31 1.00
C THR A 214 8.47 -4.29 -0.30
N VAL A 215 8.11 -5.17 -1.23
CA VAL A 215 8.68 -5.28 -2.58
C VAL A 215 7.56 -5.25 -3.60
N TRP A 216 7.75 -4.58 -4.73
CA TRP A 216 6.73 -4.44 -5.76
C TRP A 216 6.84 -5.53 -6.83
N SER A 217 5.70 -6.15 -7.14
CA SER A 217 5.55 -7.09 -8.24
C SER A 217 5.19 -6.36 -9.54
N PHE A 218 5.57 -6.93 -10.69
CA PHE A 218 5.29 -6.38 -12.02
C PHE A 218 3.79 -6.20 -12.34
N ASN A 219 2.90 -6.85 -11.59
CA ASN A 219 1.45 -6.75 -11.75
C ASN A 219 0.80 -5.65 -10.90
N ASN A 220 1.56 -4.65 -10.43
CA ASN A 220 1.11 -3.59 -9.51
C ASN A 220 0.63 -4.12 -8.14
N GLU A 221 1.14 -5.26 -7.69
CA GLU A 221 0.84 -5.80 -6.36
C GLU A 221 2.07 -5.63 -5.47
N THR A 222 1.88 -5.38 -4.17
CA THR A 222 3.01 -5.44 -3.24
C THR A 222 3.10 -6.80 -2.56
N ILE A 223 4.33 -7.29 -2.43
CA ILE A 223 4.67 -8.41 -1.57
C ILE A 223 5.14 -7.83 -0.24
N ARG A 224 4.48 -8.22 0.85
CA ARG A 224 4.80 -7.74 2.19
C ARG A 224 5.22 -8.90 3.07
N ILE A 225 6.33 -8.75 3.77
CA ILE A 225 6.78 -9.71 4.80
C ILE A 225 6.81 -9.02 6.15
N TYR A 226 6.14 -9.65 7.11
CA TYR A 226 6.07 -9.19 8.49
C TYR A 226 6.94 -10.08 9.38
N ILE A 227 7.87 -9.45 10.07
CA ILE A 227 8.80 -10.07 11.02
C ILE A 227 8.41 -9.64 12.42
N TYR A 228 8.27 -10.61 13.33
CA TYR A 228 7.79 -10.39 14.69
C TYR A 228 8.93 -10.58 15.71
N GLY A 229 8.81 -9.99 16.90
CA GLY A 229 9.87 -10.02 17.92
C GLY A 229 9.78 -11.20 18.88
N ASP A 230 8.63 -11.86 18.92
CA ASP A 230 8.25 -12.89 19.88
C ASP A 230 8.23 -14.30 19.26
N THR A 231 8.52 -14.44 17.97
CA THR A 231 8.48 -15.71 17.23
C THR A 231 9.41 -15.70 16.02
N ASP A 232 9.88 -16.87 15.63
CA ASP A 232 10.59 -17.14 14.36
C ASP A 232 9.64 -17.27 13.15
N LYS A 233 8.33 -17.13 13.37
CA LYS A 233 7.34 -17.09 12.30
C LYS A 233 7.37 -15.75 11.58
N ALA A 234 7.13 -15.80 10.28
CA ALA A 234 6.89 -14.64 9.43
C ALA A 234 5.55 -14.79 8.72
N VAL A 235 4.93 -13.65 8.38
CA VAL A 235 3.75 -13.62 7.52
C VAL A 235 4.14 -13.00 6.19
N LEU A 236 3.76 -13.66 5.09
CA LEU A 236 3.92 -13.19 3.72
C LEU A 236 2.54 -12.85 3.15
N THR A 237 2.38 -11.68 2.55
CA THR A 237 1.19 -11.29 1.78
C THR A 237 1.62 -10.90 0.37
N LYS A 238 0.83 -11.23 -0.66
CA LYS A 238 1.22 -11.03 -2.07
C LYS A 238 0.06 -10.63 -2.97
N SER A 239 -1.00 -11.42 -2.97
CA SER A 239 -2.24 -11.14 -3.70
C SER A 239 -3.27 -10.81 -2.66
N PHE A 240 -3.82 -9.60 -2.65
CA PHE A 240 -4.91 -9.27 -1.73
C PHE A 240 -6.13 -10.19 -1.94
N PRO A 241 -6.78 -10.75 -0.89
CA PRO A 241 -6.46 -10.74 0.55
C PRO A 241 -5.80 -12.06 1.03
N ASP A 242 -4.94 -12.63 0.21
CA ASP A 242 -4.19 -13.86 0.48
C ASP A 242 -2.91 -13.59 1.27
N TRP A 243 -2.68 -14.46 2.25
CA TRP A 243 -1.47 -14.46 3.06
C TRP A 243 -1.03 -15.89 3.40
N ALA A 244 0.24 -16.03 3.74
CA ALA A 244 0.82 -17.27 4.19
C ALA A 244 1.66 -17.05 5.45
N GLU A 245 1.77 -18.09 6.27
CA GLU A 245 2.69 -18.12 7.41
C GLU A 245 3.82 -19.10 7.12
N CYS A 246 5.05 -18.69 7.40
CA CYS A 246 6.20 -19.58 7.33
C CYS A 246 7.06 -19.45 8.59
N THR A 247 7.86 -20.48 8.87
CA THR A 247 8.85 -20.44 9.95
C THR A 247 10.20 -20.15 9.33
N LEU A 248 10.88 -19.11 9.81
CA LEU A 248 12.25 -18.80 9.41
C LEU A 248 13.23 -19.70 10.15
N SER A 249 14.30 -20.12 9.46
CA SER A 249 15.46 -20.70 10.13
C SER A 249 16.07 -19.70 11.11
N LYS A 250 16.87 -20.17 12.07
CA LYS A 250 17.52 -19.27 13.04
C LYS A 250 18.36 -18.18 12.34
N GLU A 251 19.15 -18.57 11.34
CA GLU A 251 19.94 -17.62 10.55
C GLU A 251 19.05 -16.65 9.77
N GLY A 252 17.98 -17.16 9.18
CA GLY A 252 16.96 -16.35 8.51
C GLY A 252 16.37 -15.29 9.42
N TYR A 253 15.90 -15.68 10.59
CA TYR A 253 15.31 -14.78 11.57
C TYR A 253 16.31 -13.69 12.00
N GLU A 254 17.57 -14.05 12.29
CA GLU A 254 18.61 -13.07 12.63
C GLU A 254 18.89 -12.06 11.49
N LEU A 255 18.82 -12.52 10.24
CA LEU A 255 18.98 -11.67 9.06
C LEU A 255 17.77 -10.72 8.86
N PHE A 256 16.56 -11.27 8.92
CA PHE A 256 15.31 -10.53 8.70
C PHE A 256 14.92 -9.62 9.87
N LYS A 257 15.42 -9.83 11.09
CA LYS A 257 15.27 -8.86 12.17
C LYS A 257 16.31 -7.73 12.11
N ASN A 258 17.21 -7.74 11.12
CA ASN A 258 18.23 -6.72 10.90
C ASN A 258 18.14 -6.13 9.48
N PRO A 259 17.25 -5.14 9.24
CA PRO A 259 17.01 -4.54 7.93
C PRO A 259 18.28 -4.12 7.16
N LYS A 260 19.24 -3.51 7.87
CA LYS A 260 20.50 -3.04 7.27
C LYS A 260 21.35 -4.20 6.77
N GLN A 261 21.37 -5.32 7.49
CA GLN A 261 22.13 -6.50 7.11
C GLN A 261 21.45 -7.24 5.94
N LEU A 262 20.12 -7.35 5.96
CA LEU A 262 19.36 -7.94 4.85
C LEU A 262 19.59 -7.15 3.54
N ILE A 263 19.47 -5.83 3.58
CA ILE A 263 19.70 -4.98 2.39
C ILE A 263 21.13 -5.17 1.86
N LYS A 264 22.14 -5.14 2.73
CA LYS A 264 23.53 -5.42 2.32
C LYS A 264 23.70 -6.80 1.68
N ARG A 265 22.94 -7.81 2.13
CA ARG A 265 22.99 -9.15 1.53
C ARG A 265 22.33 -9.16 0.16
N LEU A 266 21.17 -8.51 0.01
CA LEU A 266 20.48 -8.38 -1.27
C LEU A 266 21.32 -7.62 -2.30
N GLU A 267 21.96 -6.51 -1.92
CA GLU A 267 22.86 -5.75 -2.80
C GLU A 267 24.04 -6.59 -3.31
N LYS A 268 24.60 -7.45 -2.46
CA LYS A 268 25.68 -8.37 -2.85
C LYS A 268 25.20 -9.47 -3.80
N ALA A 269 24.00 -10.00 -3.57
CA ALA A 269 23.43 -11.07 -4.39
C ALA A 269 23.13 -10.62 -5.84
N VAL A 270 23.09 -9.32 -6.13
CA VAL A 270 22.99 -8.78 -7.49
C VAL A 270 24.29 -8.98 -8.30
N ILE A 271 25.43 -9.09 -7.61
CA ILE A 271 26.76 -9.17 -8.22
C ILE A 271 27.20 -10.64 -8.45
N GLU A 272 26.59 -11.58 -7.73
CA GLU A 272 26.86 -13.02 -7.76
C GLU A 272 25.99 -13.74 -8.81
#